data_AF-A0AAW0WJ68-F1
#
_entry.id   AF-A0AAW0WJ68-F1
#
_cell.length_a   1.000
_cell.length_b   1.000
_cell.length_c   1.000
_cell.angle_alpha   90.00
_cell.angle_beta   90.00
_cell.angle_gamma   90.00
#
_symmetry.space_group_name_H-M   'P 1'
#
loop_
_entity.id
_entity.type
_entity.pdbx_description
1 polymer ?
#
loop_
_entity_poly.entity_id
_entity_poly.type
_entity_poly.pdbx_seq_one_letter_code
_entity_poly.pdbx_strand_id
1 'polypeptide(L)'
;MPFPAAGGARVPLRTAKCIRFARHGCANRPFYHIVVMDKKSPRQGHVIEQLGTWDPLVNAHGEKLCSINLERTTYWISKGALISEGCSMLLGLAGLLPIHPRVYLLAWRNRRAAAAQKVQEKEDAAQVEN
;
A
#
# COMPACT_ATOMS: atom_id res chain seq x y z
N MET A 1 11.81 -37.17 19.70
CA MET A 1 10.83 -37.86 18.82
C MET A 1 11.28 -37.72 17.38
N PRO A 2 11.29 -38.81 16.58
CA PRO A 2 11.67 -38.74 15.17
C PRO A 2 10.49 -38.24 14.33
N PHE A 3 10.75 -37.30 13.42
CA PHE A 3 9.77 -36.88 12.40
C PHE A 3 9.61 -37.99 11.34
N PRO A 4 8.39 -38.30 10.87
CA PRO A 4 8.21 -39.26 9.79
C PRO A 4 8.62 -38.66 8.44
N ALA A 5 9.41 -39.41 7.69
CA ALA A 5 9.81 -39.14 6.32
C ALA A 5 8.80 -39.75 5.35
N ALA A 6 7.72 -39.04 5.04
CA ALA A 6 6.91 -39.22 3.83
C ALA A 6 5.70 -38.26 3.86
N GLY A 7 5.54 -37.48 2.78
CA GLY A 7 4.37 -36.63 2.58
C GLY A 7 4.66 -35.16 2.86
N GLY A 8 5.01 -34.40 1.82
CA GLY A 8 5.23 -32.95 1.82
C GLY A 8 3.96 -32.12 2.09
N ALA A 9 3.13 -32.52 3.05
CA ALA A 9 2.11 -31.66 3.60
C ALA A 9 2.82 -30.54 4.35
N ARG A 10 2.96 -29.38 3.69
CA ARG A 10 3.34 -28.14 4.36
C ARG A 10 2.28 -27.84 5.43
N VAL A 11 2.54 -28.23 6.68
CA VAL A 11 1.76 -27.75 7.81
C VAL A 11 1.87 -26.22 7.77
N PRO A 12 0.78 -25.46 7.58
CA PRO A 12 0.89 -24.02 7.55
C PRO A 12 1.36 -23.56 8.93
N LEU A 13 2.60 -23.07 9.01
CA LEU A 13 3.07 -22.39 10.21
C LEU A 13 2.06 -21.28 10.54
N ARG A 14 1.54 -21.27 11.78
CA ARG A 14 0.67 -20.20 12.29
C ARG A 14 1.33 -18.86 11.96
N THR A 15 0.77 -18.15 11.00
CA THR A 15 1.33 -16.91 10.47
C THR A 15 0.39 -15.77 10.79
N ALA A 16 0.94 -14.59 11.07
CA ALA A 16 0.14 -13.39 11.30
C ALA A 16 -0.66 -13.03 10.04
N LYS A 17 -1.93 -12.67 10.23
CA LYS A 17 -2.76 -12.11 9.16
C LYS A 17 -2.28 -10.70 8.84
N CYS A 18 -2.32 -10.35 7.57
CA CYS A 18 -1.83 -9.08 7.06
C CYS A 18 -2.83 -8.50 6.07
N ILE A 19 -3.20 -7.24 6.29
CA ILE A 19 -3.93 -6.40 5.33
C ILE A 19 -2.89 -5.79 4.39
N ARG A 20 -2.95 -6.17 3.10
CA ARG A 20 -1.98 -5.73 2.09
C ARG A 20 -2.59 -5.64 0.71
N PHE A 21 -1.86 -5.02 -0.22
CA PHE A 21 -2.26 -4.92 -1.62
C PHE A 21 -1.87 -6.16 -2.42
N ALA A 22 -2.86 -6.86 -2.95
CA ALA A 22 -2.67 -7.86 -3.99
C ALA A 22 -2.74 -7.19 -5.36
N ARG A 23 -1.63 -7.24 -6.12
CA ARG A 23 -1.57 -6.66 -7.47
C ARG A 23 -2.33 -7.55 -8.44
N HIS A 24 -3.31 -6.96 -9.10
CA HIS A 24 -4.06 -7.48 -10.23
C HIS A 24 -3.92 -6.53 -11.43
N GLY A 25 -4.55 -6.88 -12.54
CA GLY A 25 -4.51 -6.11 -13.78
C GLY A 25 -3.40 -6.56 -14.72
N CYS A 26 -3.26 -5.81 -15.81
CA CYS A 26 -2.37 -6.13 -16.92
C CYS A 26 -1.02 -5.41 -16.79
N ALA A 27 -0.10 -5.73 -17.71
CA ALA A 27 1.10 -4.93 -17.90
C ALA A 27 0.70 -3.46 -18.12
N ASN A 28 1.43 -2.53 -17.49
CA ASN A 28 1.19 -1.07 -17.54
C ASN A 28 -0.21 -0.59 -17.07
N ARG A 29 -1.09 -1.47 -16.59
CA ARG A 29 -2.38 -1.13 -15.97
C ARG A 29 -2.46 -1.79 -14.59
N PRO A 30 -1.79 -1.24 -13.57
CA PRO A 30 -1.84 -1.79 -12.22
C PRO A 30 -3.21 -1.56 -11.58
N PHE A 31 -3.76 -2.60 -10.97
CA PHE A 31 -4.97 -2.52 -10.14
C PHE A 31 -4.71 -3.28 -8.83
N TYR A 32 -5.20 -2.77 -7.70
CA TYR A 32 -4.92 -3.39 -6.41
C TYR A 32 -6.21 -3.79 -5.70
N HIS A 33 -6.21 -5.02 -5.18
CA HIS A 33 -7.18 -5.46 -4.19
C HIS A 33 -6.60 -5.28 -2.80
N ILE A 34 -7.40 -4.72 -1.90
CA ILE A 34 -7.09 -4.65 -0.47
C ILE A 34 -7.59 -5.94 0.14
N VAL A 35 -6.66 -6.79 0.57
CA VAL A 35 -6.96 -8.16 0.97
C VAL A 35 -6.36 -8.50 2.34
N VAL A 36 -7.05 -9.38 3.05
CA VAL A 36 -6.52 -10.06 4.24
C VAL A 36 -5.97 -11.41 3.82
N MET A 37 -4.71 -11.64 4.13
CA MET A 37 -4.05 -12.92 3.86
C MET A 37 -2.92 -13.18 4.84
N ASP A 38 -2.41 -14.42 4.87
CA ASP A 38 -1.24 -14.74 5.66
C ASP A 38 0.00 -13.97 5.17
N LYS A 39 0.79 -13.41 6.10
CA LYS A 39 1.98 -12.61 5.79
C LYS A 39 2.96 -13.34 4.86
N LYS A 40 3.15 -14.64 5.07
CA LYS A 40 4.08 -15.49 4.31
C LYS A 40 3.52 -15.97 2.96
N SER A 41 2.23 -15.82 2.70
CA SER A 41 1.64 -16.22 1.42
C SER A 41 2.22 -15.39 0.27
N PRO A 42 2.28 -15.93 -0.95
CA PRO A 42 2.70 -15.18 -2.12
C PRO A 42 1.75 -13.99 -2.38
N ARG A 43 2.22 -13.00 -3.14
CA ARG A 43 1.46 -11.74 -3.37
C ARG A 43 0.10 -11.98 -4.02
N GLN A 44 0.02 -12.93 -4.95
CA GLN A 44 -1.22 -13.40 -5.61
C GLN A 44 -1.59 -14.80 -5.11
N GLY A 45 -1.57 -14.99 -3.78
CA GLY A 45 -1.90 -16.25 -3.14
C GLY A 45 -3.36 -16.35 -2.73
N HIS A 46 -3.67 -17.39 -1.95
CA HIS A 46 -4.98 -17.55 -1.34
C HIS A 46 -5.32 -16.37 -0.41
N VAL A 47 -6.48 -15.77 -0.66
CA VAL A 47 -7.02 -14.63 0.08
C VAL A 47 -8.10 -15.13 1.03
N ILE A 48 -8.03 -14.69 2.28
CA ILE A 48 -9.04 -15.04 3.30
C ILE A 48 -10.30 -14.20 3.06
N GLU A 49 -10.12 -12.90 2.89
CA GLU A 49 -11.20 -11.94 2.66
C GLU A 49 -10.69 -10.74 1.84
N GLN A 50 -11.49 -10.28 0.90
CA GLN A 50 -11.24 -9.04 0.17
C GLN A 50 -12.00 -7.89 0.86
N LEU A 51 -11.26 -6.89 1.33
CA LEU A 51 -11.82 -5.73 2.04
C LEU A 51 -12.17 -4.58 1.10
N GLY A 52 -11.55 -4.53 -0.08
CA GLY A 52 -11.70 -3.38 -0.96
C GLY A 52 -10.83 -3.41 -2.21
N THR A 53 -10.78 -2.28 -2.90
CA THR A 53 -10.04 -2.06 -4.14
C THR A 53 -9.40 -0.67 -4.18
N TRP A 54 -8.33 -0.54 -4.96
CA TRP A 54 -7.64 0.70 -5.20
C TRP A 54 -7.13 0.76 -6.64
N ASP A 55 -7.56 1.78 -7.39
CA ASP A 55 -7.00 2.14 -8.69
C ASP A 55 -6.01 3.31 -8.51
N PRO A 56 -4.70 3.09 -8.76
CA PRO A 56 -3.71 4.16 -8.70
C PRO A 56 -3.78 5.12 -9.89
N LEU A 57 -4.38 4.70 -11.00
CA LEU A 57 -4.55 5.53 -12.19
C LEU A 57 -5.78 6.41 -12.04
N VAL A 58 -5.71 7.59 -12.66
CA VAL A 58 -6.82 8.53 -12.66
C VAL A 58 -7.88 8.10 -13.67
N ASN A 59 -9.15 8.30 -13.30
CA ASN A 59 -10.27 8.16 -14.21
C ASN A 59 -10.39 9.41 -15.12
N ALA A 60 -11.42 9.44 -15.97
CA ALA A 60 -11.70 10.59 -16.85
C ALA A 60 -11.98 11.90 -16.07
N HIS A 61 -12.38 11.80 -14.80
CA HIS A 61 -12.64 12.94 -13.92
C HIS A 61 -11.41 13.38 -13.12
N GLY A 62 -10.23 12.75 -13.31
CA GLY A 62 -9.00 13.09 -12.60
C GLY A 62 -8.88 12.51 -11.19
N GLU A 63 -9.77 11.60 -10.81
CA GLU A 63 -9.85 11.03 -9.47
C GLU A 63 -9.21 9.64 -9.40
N LYS A 64 -8.63 9.31 -8.24
CA LYS A 64 -8.15 7.97 -7.92
C LYS A 64 -9.17 7.25 -7.06
N LEU A 65 -9.71 6.17 -7.58
CA LEU A 65 -10.80 5.45 -6.92
C LEU A 65 -10.25 4.48 -5.86
N CYS A 66 -10.84 4.54 -4.67
CA CYS A 66 -10.59 3.59 -3.60
C CYS A 66 -11.91 3.22 -2.92
N SER A 67 -12.16 1.93 -2.81
CA SER A 67 -13.31 1.38 -2.09
C SER A 67 -12.80 0.52 -0.95
N ILE A 68 -13.29 0.78 0.28
CA ILE A 68 -12.86 0.08 1.48
C ILE A 68 -14.09 -0.23 2.33
N ASN A 69 -14.26 -1.49 2.72
CA ASN A 69 -15.21 -1.87 3.74
C ASN A 69 -14.63 -1.54 5.13
N LEU A 70 -15.10 -0.45 5.73
CA LEU A 70 -14.60 0.05 7.02
C LEU A 70 -14.89 -0.91 8.17
N GLU A 71 -16.08 -1.51 8.20
CA GLU A 71 -16.50 -2.44 9.25
C GLU A 71 -15.59 -3.68 9.29
N ARG A 72 -15.39 -4.31 8.13
CA ARG A 72 -14.52 -5.49 8.05
C ARG A 72 -13.05 -5.15 8.29
N THR A 73 -12.61 -3.99 7.83
CA THR A 73 -11.23 -3.53 8.07
C THR A 73 -10.98 -3.34 9.57
N THR A 74 -11.86 -2.65 10.29
CA THR A 74 -11.73 -2.46 11.74
C THR A 74 -11.81 -3.77 12.52
N TYR A 75 -12.67 -4.71 12.10
CA TYR A 75 -12.71 -6.07 12.66
C TYR A 75 -11.37 -6.80 12.55
N TRP A 76 -10.74 -6.80 11.37
CA TRP A 76 -9.46 -7.49 11.22
C TRP A 76 -8.32 -6.81 11.97
N ILE A 77 -8.33 -5.48 12.04
CA ILE A 77 -7.39 -4.71 12.87
C ILE A 77 -7.55 -5.10 14.35
N SER A 78 -8.79 -5.20 14.85
CA SER A 78 -9.06 -5.58 16.24
C SER A 78 -8.63 -7.03 16.54
N LYS A 79 -8.69 -7.93 15.55
CA LYS A 79 -8.14 -9.29 15.62
C LYS A 79 -6.61 -9.37 15.55
N GLY A 80 -5.91 -8.24 15.45
CA GLY A 80 -4.46 -8.17 15.41
C GLY A 80 -3.85 -8.42 14.03
N ALA A 81 -4.61 -8.16 12.95
CA ALA A 81 -4.03 -8.18 11.61
C ALA A 81 -3.01 -7.04 11.46
N LEU A 82 -1.82 -7.39 10.95
CA LEU A 82 -0.80 -6.41 10.60
C LEU A 82 -1.19 -5.66 9.34
N ILE A 83 -0.71 -4.43 9.17
CA ILE A 83 -1.00 -3.61 7.99
C ILE A 83 0.31 -3.33 7.25
N SER A 84 0.30 -3.46 5.92
CA SER A 84 1.44 -3.06 5.09
C SER A 84 1.60 -1.55 5.01
N GLU A 85 2.82 -1.04 4.85
CA GLU A 85 3.13 0.40 4.83
C GLU A 85 2.30 1.20 3.80
N GLY A 86 2.14 0.69 2.58
CA GLY A 86 1.30 1.37 1.58
C GLY A 86 -0.19 1.41 1.95
N CYS A 87 -0.67 0.35 2.62
CA CYS A 87 -2.06 0.28 3.05
C CYS A 87 -2.31 1.17 4.27
N SER A 88 -1.34 1.27 5.20
CA SER A 88 -1.45 2.18 6.34
C SER A 88 -1.45 3.65 5.91
N MET A 89 -0.66 4.02 4.88
CA MET A 89 -0.74 5.36 4.28
C MET A 89 -2.12 5.65 3.70
N LEU A 90 -2.67 4.70 2.93
CA LEU A 90 -3.98 4.85 2.29
C LEU A 90 -5.12 4.95 3.33
N LEU A 91 -5.10 4.11 4.36
CA LEU A 91 -6.06 4.17 5.47
C LEU A 91 -5.91 5.45 6.31
N GLY A 92 -4.69 5.99 6.42
CA GLY A 92 -4.44 7.29 7.06
C GLY A 92 -5.04 8.46 6.27
N LEU A 93 -4.94 8.43 4.94
CA LEU A 93 -5.58 9.42 4.06
C LEU A 93 -7.11 9.31 4.08
N ALA A 94 -7.65 8.10 4.24
CA ALA A 94 -9.09 7.87 4.41
C ALA A 94 -9.64 8.30 5.78
N GLY A 95 -8.77 8.70 6.72
CA GLY A 95 -9.16 9.14 8.06
C GLY A 95 -9.46 8.02 9.06
N LEU A 96 -9.24 6.75 8.71
CA LEU A 96 -9.44 5.62 9.62
C LEU A 96 -8.29 5.48 10.64
N LEU A 97 -7.08 5.77 10.21
CA LEU A 97 -5.85 5.74 11.02
C LEU A 97 -5.22 7.14 11.06
N PRO A 98 -4.33 7.43 12.02
CA PRO A 98 -3.50 8.62 11.93
C PRO A 98 -2.63 8.57 10.67
N ILE A 99 -2.33 9.75 10.13
CA ILE A 99 -1.45 9.88 8.96
C ILE A 99 -0.09 9.25 9.27
N HIS A 100 0.33 8.29 8.43
CA HIS A 100 1.59 7.59 8.62
C HIS A 100 2.79 8.57 8.59
N PRO A 101 3.79 8.45 9.49
CA PRO A 101 4.88 9.42 9.63
C PRO A 101 5.68 9.63 8.33
N ARG A 102 5.82 8.57 7.51
CA ARG A 102 6.48 8.68 6.20
C ARG A 102 5.77 9.65 5.25
N VAL A 103 4.44 9.79 5.30
CA VAL A 103 3.71 10.76 4.46
C VAL A 103 4.15 12.18 4.81
N TYR A 104 4.27 12.49 6.10
CA TYR A 104 4.78 13.79 6.58
C TYR A 104 6.22 14.04 6.11
N LEU A 105 7.11 13.05 6.29
CA LEU A 105 8.51 13.16 5.88
C LEU A 105 8.66 13.34 4.36
N LEU A 106 7.87 12.63 3.56
CA LEU A 106 7.86 12.77 2.10
C LEU A 106 7.36 14.15 1.69
N ALA A 107 6.30 14.66 2.31
CA ALA A 107 5.80 16.01 2.04
C ALA A 107 6.87 17.07 2.34
N TRP A 108 7.60 16.94 3.46
CA TRP A 108 8.70 17.84 3.81
C TRP A 108 9.85 17.78 2.79
N ARG A 109 10.26 16.57 2.38
CA ARG A 109 11.29 16.39 1.34
C ARG A 109 10.87 17.00 0.01
N ASN A 110 9.65 16.73 -0.44
CA ASN A 110 9.14 17.23 -1.72
C ASN A 110 9.06 18.76 -1.74
N ARG A 111 8.65 19.39 -0.64
CA ARG A 111 8.64 20.86 -0.50
C ARG A 111 10.04 21.46 -0.61
N ARG A 112 11.05 20.84 0.01
CA ARG A 112 12.44 21.29 -0.07
C ARG A 112 13.01 21.13 -1.48
N ALA A 113 12.74 19.99 -2.13
CA ALA A 113 13.16 19.74 -3.50
C ALA A 113 12.54 20.76 -4.47
N ALA A 114 11.23 21.03 -4.36
CA ALA A 114 10.55 22.04 -5.17
C ALA A 114 11.11 23.45 -4.93
N ALA A 115 11.49 23.80 -3.69
CA ALA A 115 12.13 25.08 -3.40
C ALA A 115 13.52 25.19 -4.06
N ALA A 116 14.32 24.12 -4.02
CA ALA A 116 15.63 24.08 -4.68
C ALA A 116 15.51 24.17 -6.22
N GLN A 117 14.55 23.47 -6.82
CA GLN A 117 14.27 23.54 -8.26
C GLN A 117 13.91 24.97 -8.69
N LYS A 118 13.07 25.67 -7.92
CA LYS A 118 12.74 27.07 -8.19
C LYS A 118 13.94 28.03 -8.09
N VAL A 119 14.95 27.70 -7.28
CA VAL A 119 16.19 28.48 -7.21
C VAL A 119 17.03 28.23 -8.46
N GLN A 120 17.20 26.96 -8.83
CA GLN A 120 17.92 26.57 -10.06
C GLN A 120 17.28 27.18 -11.31
N GLU A 121 15.96 27.06 -11.48
CA GLU A 121 15.22 27.66 -12.61
C GLU A 121 15.43 29.18 -12.74
N LYS A 122 15.59 29.89 -11.62
CA LYS A 122 15.88 31.34 -11.62
C LYS A 122 17.31 31.65 -11.99
N GLU A 123 18.26 30.85 -11.51
CA GLU A 123 19.68 30.97 -11.87
C GLU A 123 19.87 30.70 -13.37
N ASP A 124 19.25 29.64 -13.88
CA ASP A 124 19.27 29.29 -15.30
C ASP A 124 18.64 30.40 -16.17
N ALA A 125 17.50 30.99 -15.74
CA ALA A 125 16.87 32.11 -16.44
C ALA A 125 17.77 33.36 -16.47
N ALA A 126 18.44 33.68 -15.37
CA ALA A 126 19.36 34.82 -15.29
C ALA A 126 20.64 34.62 -16.14
N GLN A 127 21.04 33.38 -16.41
CA GLN A 127 22.16 33.07 -17.31
C GLN A 127 21.78 33.19 -18.79
N VAL A 128 20.50 33.01 -19.15
CA VAL A 128 20.02 33.15 -20.54
C VAL A 128 19.87 34.62 -20.95
N GLU A 129 19.64 35.52 -19.99
CA GLU A 129 19.49 36.96 -20.26
C GLU A 129 20.82 37.72 -20.40
N ASN A 130 21.95 37.12 -20.02
CA ASN A 130 23.30 37.69 -20.18
C ASN A 130 24.03 37.11 -21.40
#